data_AF-Q4Z8U4-F1
#
_entry.id   AF-Q4Z8U4-F1
#
_cell.length_a   1.000
_cell.length_b   1.000
_cell.length_c   1.000
_cell.angle_alpha   90.00
_cell.angle_beta   90.00
_cell.angle_gamma   90.00
#
_symmetry.space_group_name_H-M   'P 1'
#
loop_
_entity.id
_entity.type
_entity.pdbx_description
1 polymer ?
#
loop_
_entity_poly.entity_id
_entity_poly.type
_entity_poly.pdbx_seq_one_letter_code
_entity_poly.pdbx_strand_id
1 'polypeptide(L)'
;IIARCEAFYEDLDFTAAREWKEADPSRKVIAYMPVYVPREIIHAAGMLPLGIMGGGDGLEVIHGDAYYQSYICRIPRSTIELGLSKRMDFVDGMLFPSICDVIRNLSGMWKLLFPGKYVRYFDVPQNYKDEVGGSYYTNELNELPQGLEHLSGRKITDDALRASIAVYNENRKLVQAVYGLRSREPWKVPSSEVYLLMRAGLVLPVEEHHQMLRDYLAAAEKVQAQKRDNCRVIINGSFCEQPPLNLVKSIELAGCYIVDDDYMIVHRWLRNPVSTSGDPMQNLSLAFLHESIATAAKYDDKEEDKGKY
;
A
#
# COMPACT_ATOMS: atom_id res chain seq x y z
N ILE A 1 2.73 -14.48 15.42
CA ILE A 1 2.39 -13.30 14.58
C ILE A 1 3.42 -13.16 13.48
N ILE A 2 4.67 -12.79 13.80
CA ILE A 2 5.71 -12.50 12.78
C ILE A 2 6.01 -13.67 11.85
N ALA A 3 6.05 -14.92 12.33
CA ALA A 3 6.22 -16.07 11.44
C ALA A 3 5.12 -16.19 10.36
N ARG A 4 3.87 -15.81 10.68
CA ARG A 4 2.77 -15.74 9.69
C ARG A 4 3.00 -14.59 8.71
N CYS A 5 3.50 -13.45 9.18
CA CYS A 5 3.84 -12.31 8.32
C CYS A 5 5.01 -12.63 7.37
N GLU A 6 6.02 -13.36 7.84
CA GLU A 6 7.16 -13.82 7.03
C GLU A 6 6.69 -14.78 5.94
N ALA A 7 5.79 -15.72 6.26
CA ALA A 7 5.16 -16.59 5.26
C ALA A 7 4.42 -15.78 4.17
N PHE A 8 3.68 -14.72 4.54
CA PHE A 8 3.05 -13.83 3.55
C PHE A 8 4.06 -13.02 2.72
N TYR A 9 5.21 -12.68 3.29
CA TYR A 9 6.26 -11.95 2.58
C TYR A 9 6.96 -12.81 1.54
N GLU A 10 7.22 -14.08 1.86
CA GLU A 10 7.89 -15.05 0.98
C GLU A 10 6.96 -15.64 -0.09
N ASP A 11 5.64 -15.60 0.14
CA ASP A 11 4.64 -16.14 -0.76
C ASP A 11 4.37 -15.21 -1.97
N LEU A 12 5.05 -15.51 -3.08
CA LEU A 12 4.84 -14.85 -4.37
C LEU A 12 3.59 -15.33 -5.13
N ASP A 13 2.91 -16.37 -4.64
CA ASP A 13 1.66 -16.91 -5.22
C ASP A 13 0.40 -16.28 -4.59
N PHE A 14 0.60 -15.41 -3.58
CA PHE A 14 -0.45 -14.67 -2.90
C PHE A 14 -1.58 -15.58 -2.38
N THR A 15 -1.20 -16.72 -1.80
CA THR A 15 -2.10 -17.81 -1.40
C THR A 15 -3.23 -17.31 -0.52
N ALA A 16 -2.95 -16.45 0.46
CA ALA A 16 -3.98 -15.91 1.34
C ALA A 16 -5.06 -15.09 0.59
N ALA A 17 -4.66 -14.26 -0.37
CA ALA A 17 -5.60 -13.47 -1.16
C ALA A 17 -6.39 -14.34 -2.15
N ARG A 18 -5.75 -15.38 -2.69
CA ARG A 18 -6.37 -16.38 -3.56
C ARG A 18 -7.43 -17.19 -2.80
N GLU A 19 -7.06 -17.77 -1.65
CA GLU A 19 -7.99 -18.50 -0.78
C GLU A 19 -9.14 -17.61 -0.31
N TRP A 20 -8.86 -16.35 0.04
CA TRP A 20 -9.90 -15.38 0.38
C TRP A 20 -10.91 -15.21 -0.76
N LYS A 21 -10.44 -15.11 -2.02
CA LYS A 21 -11.33 -15.02 -3.18
C LYS A 21 -12.10 -16.32 -3.42
N GLU A 22 -11.43 -17.47 -3.35
CA GLU A 22 -12.04 -18.78 -3.64
C GLU A 22 -13.11 -19.19 -2.61
N ALA A 23 -13.01 -18.68 -1.38
CA ALA A 23 -13.99 -18.93 -0.33
C ALA A 23 -15.41 -18.40 -0.63
N ASP A 24 -15.57 -17.45 -1.55
CA ASP A 24 -16.87 -16.93 -1.96
C ASP A 24 -16.82 -16.46 -3.43
N PRO A 25 -17.57 -17.09 -4.36
CA PRO A 25 -17.55 -16.73 -5.78
C PRO A 25 -17.90 -15.27 -6.10
N SER A 26 -18.55 -14.55 -5.18
CA SER A 26 -18.88 -13.12 -5.32
C SER A 26 -17.70 -12.19 -5.01
N ARG A 27 -16.64 -12.70 -4.37
CA ARG A 27 -15.46 -11.92 -4.02
C ARG A 27 -14.62 -11.61 -5.25
N LYS A 28 -14.05 -10.40 -5.23
CA LYS A 28 -13.12 -9.91 -6.24
C LYS A 28 -11.87 -9.36 -5.57
N VAL A 29 -10.74 -9.48 -6.26
CA VAL A 29 -9.45 -8.96 -5.81
C VAL A 29 -9.00 -7.88 -6.78
N ILE A 30 -8.75 -6.68 -6.24
CA ILE A 30 -8.24 -5.55 -7.01
C ILE A 30 -6.81 -5.26 -6.56
N ALA A 31 -5.86 -5.60 -7.43
CA ALA A 31 -4.47 -5.27 -7.22
C ALA A 31 -4.22 -3.77 -7.38
N TYR A 32 -3.18 -3.26 -6.74
CA TYR A 32 -2.73 -1.89 -6.96
C TYR A 32 -1.23 -1.74 -6.83
N MET A 33 -0.66 -0.83 -7.61
CA MET A 33 0.71 -0.38 -7.42
C MET A 33 0.79 0.71 -6.32
N PRO A 34 1.90 0.82 -5.58
CA PRO A 34 2.15 1.97 -4.70
C PRO A 34 2.19 3.28 -5.51
N VAL A 35 2.06 4.46 -4.90
CA VAL A 35 2.03 4.73 -3.45
C VAL A 35 0.62 5.08 -2.96
N TYR A 36 -0.20 5.69 -3.81
CA TYR A 36 -1.49 6.26 -3.45
C TYR A 36 -2.62 5.54 -4.16
N VAL A 37 -3.47 4.84 -3.42
CA VAL A 37 -4.71 4.27 -3.94
C VAL A 37 -5.81 4.41 -2.88
N PRO A 38 -7.03 4.83 -3.26
CA PRO A 38 -8.17 4.92 -2.35
C PRO A 38 -8.72 3.51 -2.05
N ARG A 39 -8.01 2.77 -1.19
CA ARG A 39 -8.36 1.38 -0.82
C ARG A 39 -9.74 1.28 -0.19
N GLU A 40 -10.21 2.37 0.41
CA GLU A 40 -11.55 2.51 0.96
C GLU A 40 -12.64 2.21 -0.09
N ILE A 41 -12.45 2.64 -1.33
CA ILE A 41 -13.45 2.45 -2.40
C ILE A 41 -13.52 0.98 -2.82
N ILE A 42 -12.37 0.31 -2.91
CA ILE A 42 -12.27 -1.13 -3.20
C ILE A 42 -12.93 -1.94 -2.08
N HIS A 43 -12.63 -1.60 -0.82
CA HIS A 43 -13.21 -2.26 0.35
C HIS A 43 -14.72 -2.02 0.46
N ALA A 44 -15.21 -0.81 0.18
CA ALA A 44 -16.63 -0.50 0.16
C ALA A 44 -17.41 -1.30 -0.91
N ALA A 45 -16.71 -1.77 -1.96
CA ALA A 45 -17.26 -2.68 -2.96
C ALA A 45 -17.30 -4.16 -2.50
N GLY A 46 -16.84 -4.45 -1.28
CA GLY A 46 -16.69 -5.81 -0.77
C GLY A 46 -15.55 -6.60 -1.42
N MET A 47 -14.56 -5.91 -1.97
CA MET A 47 -13.40 -6.50 -2.64
C MET A 47 -12.14 -6.41 -1.77
N LEU A 48 -11.16 -7.26 -2.04
CA LEU A 48 -9.85 -7.21 -1.38
C LEU A 48 -8.89 -6.30 -2.16
N PRO A 49 -8.39 -5.21 -1.55
CA PRO A 49 -7.30 -4.43 -2.12
C PRO A 49 -5.97 -5.18 -1.92
N LEU A 50 -5.32 -5.59 -3.01
CA LEU A 50 -4.06 -6.32 -2.99
C LEU A 50 -2.89 -5.42 -3.40
N GLY A 51 -1.99 -5.10 -2.48
CA GLY A 51 -0.83 -4.23 -2.75
C GLY A 51 0.33 -4.98 -3.40
N ILE A 52 0.73 -4.54 -4.60
CA ILE A 52 1.84 -5.15 -5.35
C ILE A 52 3.10 -4.31 -5.22
N MET A 53 4.10 -4.85 -4.53
CA MET A 53 5.40 -4.20 -4.28
C MET A 53 6.52 -4.79 -5.15
N GLY A 54 6.17 -5.38 -6.30
CA GLY A 54 7.08 -6.16 -7.16
C GLY A 54 7.34 -7.58 -6.64
N GLY A 55 8.11 -8.34 -7.41
CA GLY A 55 8.47 -9.74 -7.12
C GLY A 55 9.64 -9.91 -6.14
N GLY A 56 10.24 -8.82 -5.64
CA GLY A 56 11.38 -8.87 -4.72
C GLY A 56 12.59 -9.58 -5.30
N ASP A 57 13.59 -9.87 -4.48
CA ASP A 57 14.83 -10.57 -4.86
C ASP A 57 14.64 -12.08 -5.07
N GLY A 58 13.50 -12.65 -4.66
CA GLY A 58 13.18 -14.07 -4.84
C GLY A 58 12.64 -14.45 -6.22
N LEU A 59 12.17 -13.49 -7.02
CA LEU A 59 11.65 -13.75 -8.37
C LEU A 59 12.70 -13.46 -9.44
N GLU A 60 13.08 -14.48 -10.20
CA GLU A 60 13.84 -14.28 -11.43
C GLU A 60 12.96 -13.62 -12.49
N VAL A 61 13.47 -12.58 -13.14
CA VAL A 61 12.74 -11.78 -14.13
C VAL A 61 13.30 -12.12 -15.50
N ILE A 62 12.53 -12.87 -16.29
CA ILE A 62 12.94 -13.35 -17.62
C ILE A 62 12.08 -12.68 -18.68
N HIS A 63 10.76 -12.81 -18.56
CA HIS A 63 9.81 -12.22 -19.49
C HIS A 63 9.74 -10.72 -19.29
N GLY A 64 9.78 -10.24 -18.04
CA GLY A 64 9.73 -8.81 -17.73
C GLY A 64 10.81 -7.97 -18.45
N ASP A 65 12.00 -8.54 -18.64
CA ASP A 65 13.13 -7.92 -19.33
C ASP A 65 12.89 -7.72 -20.84
N ALA A 66 11.94 -8.46 -21.44
CA ALA A 66 11.54 -8.26 -22.83
C ALA A 66 10.63 -7.04 -23.01
N TYR A 67 10.01 -6.53 -21.94
CA TYR A 67 9.02 -5.45 -21.99
C TYR A 67 9.57 -4.09 -21.52
N TYR A 68 10.59 -4.09 -20.67
CA TYR A 68 11.20 -2.86 -20.17
C TYR A 68 12.72 -2.95 -20.20
N GLN A 69 13.35 -1.80 -20.45
CA GLN A 69 14.79 -1.66 -20.53
C GLN A 69 15.44 -1.79 -19.15
N SER A 70 16.71 -2.22 -19.14
CA SER A 70 17.48 -2.46 -17.91
C SER A 70 17.74 -1.21 -17.06
N TYR A 71 17.67 0.00 -17.64
CA TYR A 71 17.84 1.27 -16.93
C TYR A 71 16.57 1.75 -16.19
N ILE A 72 15.44 1.07 -16.38
CA ILE A 72 14.20 1.34 -15.66
C ILE A 72 14.24 0.62 -14.31
N CYS A 73 13.59 1.19 -13.30
CA CYS A 73 13.43 0.54 -12.00
C CYS A 73 12.88 -0.89 -12.17
N ARG A 74 13.20 -1.77 -11.22
CA ARG A 74 12.94 -3.20 -11.37
C ARG A 74 11.45 -3.57 -11.21
N ILE A 75 10.69 -2.80 -10.44
CA ILE A 75 9.27 -3.09 -10.13
C ILE A 75 8.35 -3.38 -11.34
N PRO A 76 8.34 -2.62 -12.47
CA PRO A 76 7.50 -2.97 -13.62
C PRO A 76 7.84 -4.35 -14.19
N ARG A 77 9.13 -4.70 -14.23
CA ARG A 77 9.60 -5.96 -14.82
C ARG A 77 9.19 -7.14 -13.96
N SER A 78 9.42 -7.05 -12.65
CA SER A 78 9.00 -8.09 -11.72
C SER A 78 7.47 -8.21 -11.61
N THR A 79 6.74 -7.10 -11.76
CA THR A 79 5.26 -7.11 -11.79
C THR A 79 4.70 -7.79 -13.05
N ILE A 80 5.28 -7.52 -14.23
CA ILE A 80 4.94 -8.26 -15.46
C ILE A 80 5.24 -9.75 -15.29
N GLU A 81 6.39 -10.10 -14.71
CA GLU A 81 6.75 -11.49 -14.46
C GLU A 81 5.71 -12.19 -13.56
N LEU A 82 5.27 -11.56 -12.47
CA LEU A 82 4.19 -12.09 -11.61
C LEU A 82 2.89 -12.35 -12.41
N GLY A 83 2.56 -11.48 -13.35
CA GLY A 83 1.39 -11.64 -14.21
C GLY A 83 1.54 -12.78 -15.22
N LEU A 84 2.65 -12.82 -15.96
CA LEU A 84 2.90 -13.79 -17.03
C LEU A 84 3.17 -15.21 -16.51
N SER A 85 3.78 -15.31 -15.32
CA SER A 85 3.97 -16.59 -14.61
C SER A 85 2.68 -17.09 -13.91
N LYS A 86 1.54 -16.42 -14.14
CA LYS A 86 0.20 -16.76 -13.61
C LYS A 86 0.05 -16.68 -12.10
N ARG A 87 1.01 -16.09 -11.39
CA ARG A 87 0.92 -15.89 -9.93
C ARG A 87 -0.22 -14.93 -9.55
N MET A 88 -0.60 -14.04 -10.47
CA MET A 88 -1.71 -13.09 -10.31
C MET A 88 -2.93 -13.37 -11.20
N ASP A 89 -3.10 -14.61 -11.67
CA ASP A 89 -4.23 -15.01 -12.53
C ASP A 89 -5.61 -14.82 -11.88
N PHE A 90 -5.67 -14.94 -10.55
CA PHE A 90 -6.86 -14.73 -9.72
C PHE A 90 -7.25 -13.26 -9.54
N VAL A 91 -6.40 -12.29 -9.89
CA VAL A 91 -6.71 -10.86 -9.74
C VAL A 91 -7.77 -10.44 -10.77
N ASP A 92 -8.81 -9.70 -10.37
CA ASP A 92 -9.90 -9.26 -11.26
C ASP A 92 -9.62 -7.91 -11.92
N GLY A 93 -8.85 -7.06 -11.23
CA GLY A 93 -8.45 -5.77 -11.77
C GLY A 93 -7.20 -5.21 -11.12
N MET A 94 -6.61 -4.21 -11.76
CA MET A 94 -5.38 -3.56 -11.31
C MET A 94 -5.43 -2.04 -11.45
N LEU A 95 -5.03 -1.34 -10.39
CA LEU A 95 -4.92 0.11 -10.33
C LEU A 95 -3.46 0.56 -10.44
N PHE A 96 -3.23 1.56 -11.29
CA PHE A 96 -1.91 2.13 -11.55
C PHE A 96 -1.94 3.63 -11.24
N PRO A 97 -1.50 4.07 -10.05
CA PRO A 97 -1.51 5.48 -9.70
C PRO A 97 -0.44 6.27 -10.46
N SER A 98 -0.77 7.51 -10.77
CA SER A 98 0.07 8.50 -11.47
C SER A 98 1.22 8.98 -10.58
N ILE A 99 2.21 8.12 -10.37
CA ILE A 99 3.38 8.41 -9.53
C ILE A 99 4.67 8.62 -10.32
N CYS A 100 4.79 8.04 -11.52
CA CYS A 100 5.91 8.23 -12.43
C CYS A 100 5.56 7.73 -13.84
N ASP A 101 6.36 8.10 -14.83
CA ASP A 101 6.18 7.68 -16.23
C ASP A 101 6.19 6.15 -16.40
N VAL A 102 6.96 5.44 -15.56
CA VAL A 102 7.09 3.98 -15.63
C VAL A 102 5.77 3.29 -15.27
N ILE A 103 5.11 3.69 -14.17
CA ILE A 103 3.83 3.13 -13.75
C ILE A 103 2.70 3.53 -14.71
N ARG A 104 2.75 4.75 -15.26
CA ARG A 104 1.84 5.17 -16.33
C ARG A 104 1.93 4.23 -17.54
N ASN A 105 3.13 3.96 -18.03
CA ASN A 105 3.33 3.04 -19.15
C ASN A 105 2.95 1.59 -18.77
N LEU A 106 3.18 1.18 -17.52
CA LEU A 106 2.82 -0.16 -17.04
C LEU A 106 1.31 -0.40 -17.11
N SER A 107 0.50 0.62 -16.87
CA SER A 107 -0.96 0.51 -17.04
C SER A 107 -1.36 0.14 -18.48
N GLY A 108 -0.66 0.70 -19.48
CA GLY A 108 -0.89 0.40 -20.90
C GLY A 108 -0.43 -1.00 -21.26
N MET A 109 0.77 -1.39 -20.80
CA MET A 109 1.28 -2.75 -20.98
C MET A 109 0.34 -3.80 -20.36
N TRP A 110 -0.18 -3.53 -19.17
CA TRP A 110 -1.10 -4.44 -18.49
C TRP A 110 -2.39 -4.66 -19.29
N LYS A 111 -2.95 -3.61 -19.89
CA LYS A 111 -4.13 -3.71 -20.78
C LYS A 111 -3.88 -4.59 -21.99
N LEU A 112 -2.69 -4.50 -22.58
CA LEU A 112 -2.31 -5.29 -23.76
C LEU A 112 -2.07 -6.76 -23.40
N LEU A 113 -1.40 -7.02 -22.28
CA LEU A 113 -1.02 -8.37 -21.86
C LEU A 113 -2.19 -9.17 -21.27
N PHE A 114 -3.14 -8.50 -20.62
CA PHE A 114 -4.24 -9.15 -19.91
C PHE A 114 -5.61 -8.64 -20.39
N PRO A 115 -5.96 -8.87 -21.68
CA PRO A 115 -7.25 -8.47 -22.21
C PRO A 115 -8.37 -9.20 -21.42
N GLY A 116 -9.25 -8.42 -20.79
CA GLY A 116 -10.35 -8.94 -19.96
C GLY A 116 -10.19 -8.70 -18.46
N LYS A 117 -9.03 -8.22 -17.99
CA LYS A 117 -8.90 -7.70 -16.63
C LYS A 117 -9.30 -6.23 -16.58
N TYR A 118 -9.89 -5.80 -15.47
CA TYR A 118 -10.15 -4.37 -15.25
C TYR A 118 -8.83 -3.65 -15.03
N VAL A 119 -8.57 -2.58 -15.77
CA VAL A 119 -7.33 -1.80 -15.62
C VAL A 119 -7.67 -0.33 -15.62
N ARG A 120 -7.29 0.35 -14.53
CA ARG A 120 -7.45 1.80 -14.42
C ARG A 120 -6.12 2.45 -14.08
N TYR A 121 -5.73 3.39 -14.94
CA TYR A 121 -4.77 4.41 -14.58
C TYR A 121 -5.49 5.41 -13.68
N PHE A 122 -4.90 5.72 -12.54
CA PHE A 122 -5.52 6.53 -11.51
C PHE A 122 -4.70 7.81 -11.32
N ASP A 123 -5.22 8.92 -11.81
CA ASP A 123 -4.49 10.18 -11.81
C ASP A 123 -4.68 10.94 -10.50
N VAL A 124 -3.70 11.77 -10.15
CA VAL A 124 -3.68 12.54 -8.90
C VAL A 124 -3.43 14.02 -9.19
N PRO A 125 -4.05 14.93 -8.42
CA PRO A 125 -3.92 16.37 -8.67
C PRO A 125 -2.49 16.83 -8.43
N GLN A 126 -2.00 17.71 -9.31
CA GLN A 126 -0.73 18.43 -9.14
C GLN A 126 -0.92 19.83 -8.56
N ASN A 127 -2.18 20.27 -8.44
CA ASN A 127 -2.55 21.54 -7.83
C ASN A 127 -3.32 21.24 -6.55
N TYR A 128 -2.92 21.84 -5.42
CA TYR A 128 -3.49 21.53 -4.10
C TYR A 128 -4.55 22.53 -3.62
N LYS A 129 -5.04 23.39 -4.53
CA LYS A 129 -6.21 24.24 -4.25
C LYS A 129 -7.49 23.41 -4.32
N ASP A 130 -8.34 23.55 -3.32
CA ASP A 130 -9.59 22.80 -3.18
C ASP A 130 -10.49 22.93 -4.42
N GLU A 131 -10.64 24.16 -4.92
CA GLU A 131 -11.51 24.45 -6.05
C GLU A 131 -11.00 23.90 -7.39
N VAL A 132 -9.70 23.64 -7.51
CA VAL A 132 -9.06 23.11 -8.73
C VAL A 132 -8.74 21.63 -8.58
N GLY A 133 -7.76 21.31 -7.74
CA GLY A 133 -7.29 19.94 -7.52
C GLY A 133 -8.27 19.10 -6.73
N GLY A 134 -8.92 19.68 -5.73
CA GLY A 134 -9.92 18.99 -4.92
C GLY A 134 -11.13 18.60 -5.77
N SER A 135 -11.65 19.52 -6.59
CA SER A 135 -12.71 19.27 -7.57
C SER A 135 -12.32 18.21 -8.60
N TYR A 136 -11.14 18.35 -9.21
CA TYR A 136 -10.62 17.38 -10.18
C TYR A 136 -10.54 15.98 -9.58
N TYR A 137 -9.91 15.85 -8.41
CA TYR A 137 -9.66 14.56 -7.80
C TYR A 137 -10.94 13.93 -7.24
N THR A 138 -11.90 14.72 -6.77
CA THR A 138 -13.24 14.22 -6.43
C THR A 138 -13.92 13.61 -7.65
N ASN A 139 -13.78 14.20 -8.84
CA ASN A 139 -14.32 13.62 -10.07
C ASN A 139 -13.60 12.32 -10.45
N GLU A 140 -12.27 12.28 -10.40
CA GLU A 140 -11.47 11.06 -10.62
C GLU A 140 -11.88 9.92 -9.67
N LEU A 141 -12.09 10.23 -8.39
CA LEU A 141 -12.55 9.29 -7.38
C LEU A 141 -13.97 8.78 -7.69
N ASN A 142 -14.87 9.62 -8.21
CA ASN A 142 -16.25 9.25 -8.53
C ASN A 142 -16.38 8.30 -9.72
N GLU A 143 -15.37 8.23 -10.60
CA GLU A 143 -15.38 7.27 -11.71
C GLU A 143 -14.90 5.87 -11.29
N LEU A 144 -14.09 5.75 -10.24
CA LEU A 144 -13.59 4.46 -9.76
C LEU A 144 -14.73 3.51 -9.34
N PRO A 145 -15.75 3.95 -8.57
CA PRO A 145 -16.92 3.14 -8.27
C PRO A 145 -17.55 2.50 -9.49
N GLN A 146 -17.72 3.22 -10.61
CA GLN A 146 -18.42 2.69 -11.78
C GLN A 146 -17.77 1.40 -12.31
N GLY A 147 -16.43 1.36 -12.36
CA GLY A 147 -15.70 0.16 -12.77
C GLY A 147 -15.79 -0.98 -11.75
N LEU A 148 -15.73 -0.65 -10.45
CA LEU A 148 -15.80 -1.65 -9.37
C LEU A 148 -17.21 -2.20 -9.17
N GLU A 149 -18.24 -1.38 -9.34
CA GLU A 149 -19.65 -1.78 -9.32
C GLU A 149 -19.94 -2.75 -10.47
N HIS A 150 -19.39 -2.49 -11.66
CA HIS A 150 -19.51 -3.42 -12.79
C HIS A 150 -18.89 -4.79 -12.50
N LEU A 151 -17.73 -4.83 -11.84
CA LEU A 151 -17.04 -6.07 -11.48
C LEU A 151 -17.73 -6.85 -10.35
N SER A 152 -18.22 -6.16 -9.32
CA SER A 152 -18.88 -6.78 -8.17
C SER A 152 -20.36 -7.08 -8.40
N GLY A 153 -21.00 -6.39 -9.35
CA GLY A 153 -22.45 -6.38 -9.50
C GLY A 153 -23.19 -5.71 -8.34
N ARG A 154 -22.49 -4.94 -7.48
CA ARG A 154 -23.04 -4.28 -6.29
C ARG A 154 -22.85 -2.78 -6.40
N LYS A 155 -23.84 -1.99 -5.97
CA LYS A 155 -23.73 -0.53 -5.86
C LYS A 155 -22.85 -0.18 -4.65
N ILE A 156 -21.93 0.75 -4.81
CA ILE A 156 -21.13 1.33 -3.74
C ILE A 156 -21.89 2.56 -3.25
N THR A 157 -22.44 2.48 -2.04
CA THR A 157 -23.20 3.58 -1.43
C THR A 157 -22.30 4.47 -0.59
N ASP A 158 -22.72 5.71 -0.36
CA ASP A 158 -22.02 6.62 0.55
C ASP A 158 -21.89 6.05 1.97
N ASP A 159 -22.89 5.30 2.44
CA ASP A 159 -22.82 4.64 3.75
C ASP A 159 -21.76 3.53 3.77
N ALA A 160 -21.63 2.75 2.70
CA ALA A 160 -20.56 1.76 2.57
C ALA A 160 -19.19 2.43 2.51
N LEU A 161 -19.06 3.56 1.81
CA LEU A 161 -17.84 4.35 1.78
C LEU A 161 -17.49 4.93 3.16
N ARG A 162 -18.45 5.52 3.86
CA ARG A 162 -18.26 6.03 5.23
C ARG A 162 -17.85 4.92 6.20
N ALA A 163 -18.47 3.74 6.10
CA ALA A 163 -18.10 2.58 6.91
C ALA A 163 -16.67 2.12 6.60
N SER A 164 -16.30 2.01 5.32
CA SER A 164 -14.96 1.65 4.88
C SER A 164 -13.90 2.67 5.33
N ILE A 165 -14.20 3.98 5.22
CA ILE A 165 -13.34 5.05 5.74
C ILE A 165 -13.12 4.88 7.24
N ALA A 166 -14.16 4.59 8.02
CA ALA A 166 -14.02 4.35 9.46
C ALA A 166 -13.12 3.15 9.76
N VAL A 167 -13.25 2.06 9.00
CA VAL A 167 -12.40 0.87 9.11
C VAL A 167 -10.94 1.23 8.81
N TYR A 168 -10.65 1.91 7.70
CA TYR A 168 -9.28 2.32 7.38
C TYR A 168 -8.70 3.37 8.32
N ASN A 169 -9.52 4.24 8.92
CA ASN A 169 -9.07 5.16 9.97
C ASN A 169 -8.62 4.42 11.23
N GLU A 170 -9.31 3.35 11.63
CA GLU A 170 -8.82 2.49 12.71
C GLU A 170 -7.51 1.80 12.31
N ASN A 171 -7.35 1.38 11.05
CA ASN A 171 -6.09 0.82 10.55
C ASN A 171 -4.95 1.81 10.72
N ARG A 172 -5.14 3.05 10.24
CA ARG A 172 -4.15 4.13 10.32
C ARG A 172 -3.75 4.40 11.77
N LYS A 173 -4.73 4.47 12.68
CA LYS A 173 -4.48 4.66 14.12
C LYS A 173 -3.63 3.54 14.71
N LEU A 174 -3.91 2.28 14.37
CA LEU A 174 -3.14 1.14 14.85
C LEU A 174 -1.73 1.11 14.26
N VAL A 175 -1.58 1.40 12.96
CA VAL A 175 -0.26 1.55 12.31
C VAL A 175 0.54 2.67 12.99
N GLN A 176 -0.07 3.84 13.22
CA GLN A 176 0.58 4.94 13.94
C GLN A 176 0.98 4.54 15.37
N ALA A 177 0.17 3.73 16.06
CA ALA A 177 0.52 3.23 17.38
C ALA A 177 1.75 2.31 17.34
N VAL A 178 1.86 1.41 16.35
CA VAL A 178 3.04 0.55 16.15
C VAL A 178 4.29 1.39 15.87
N TYR A 179 4.23 2.34 14.93
CA TYR A 179 5.35 3.21 14.62
C TYR A 179 5.72 4.14 15.78
N GLY A 180 4.74 4.64 16.52
CA GLY A 180 4.94 5.43 17.74
C GLY A 180 5.63 4.62 18.84
N LEU A 181 5.21 3.36 19.04
CA LEU A 181 5.87 2.46 19.99
C LEU A 181 7.30 2.15 19.53
N ARG A 182 7.52 1.85 18.25
CA ARG A 182 8.85 1.62 17.69
C ARG A 182 9.77 2.81 17.88
N SER A 183 9.29 4.03 17.66
CA SER A 183 10.10 5.22 17.90
C SER A 183 10.50 5.33 19.36
N ARG A 184 9.59 5.09 20.32
CA ARG A 184 9.90 5.19 21.75
C ARG A 184 10.77 4.05 22.27
N GLU A 185 10.43 2.81 21.90
CA GLU A 185 11.00 1.57 22.42
C GLU A 185 11.46 0.62 21.29
N PRO A 186 12.39 1.04 20.41
CA PRO A 186 12.77 0.25 19.23
C PRO A 186 13.37 -1.11 19.56
N TRP A 187 13.91 -1.29 20.77
CA TRP A 187 14.45 -2.57 21.23
C TRP A 187 13.37 -3.64 21.52
N LYS A 188 12.09 -3.24 21.65
CA LYS A 188 10.95 -4.16 21.76
C LYS A 188 10.22 -4.39 20.45
N VAL A 189 10.44 -3.50 19.48
CA VAL A 189 9.72 -3.46 18.20
C VAL A 189 10.75 -3.37 17.07
N PRO A 190 11.47 -4.46 16.76
CA PRO A 190 12.43 -4.48 15.68
C PRO A 190 11.77 -4.07 14.35
N SER A 191 12.46 -3.28 13.55
CA SER A 191 11.96 -2.85 12.24
C SER A 191 11.82 -4.00 11.26
N SER A 192 12.64 -5.05 11.38
CA SER A 192 12.45 -6.28 10.60
C SER A 192 11.09 -6.95 10.85
N GLU A 193 10.55 -6.86 12.07
CA GLU A 193 9.20 -7.35 12.39
C GLU A 193 8.11 -6.42 11.87
N VAL A 194 8.26 -5.10 12.10
CA VAL A 194 7.28 -4.10 11.62
C VAL A 194 7.19 -4.09 10.10
N TYR A 195 8.33 -4.25 9.41
CA TYR A 195 8.38 -4.38 7.96
C TYR A 195 7.50 -5.54 7.46
N LEU A 196 7.64 -6.73 8.07
CA LEU A 196 6.82 -7.90 7.76
C LEU A 196 5.34 -7.68 8.12
N LEU A 197 5.07 -7.03 9.25
CA LEU A 197 3.72 -6.70 9.69
C LEU A 197 3.00 -5.79 8.68
N MET A 198 3.68 -4.75 8.19
CA MET A 198 3.13 -3.87 7.15
C MET A 198 2.98 -4.59 5.81
N ARG A 199 3.90 -5.50 5.43
CA ARG A 199 3.74 -6.35 4.24
C ARG A 199 2.48 -7.21 4.30
N ALA A 200 2.18 -7.79 5.46
CA ALA A 200 0.97 -8.60 5.65
C ALA A 200 -0.32 -7.78 5.39
N GLY A 201 -0.33 -6.51 5.79
CA GLY A 201 -1.45 -5.59 5.56
C GLY A 201 -1.73 -5.26 4.08
N LEU A 202 -0.86 -5.67 3.15
CA LEU A 202 -1.06 -5.52 1.70
C LEU A 202 -1.81 -6.68 1.06
N VAL A 203 -1.88 -7.83 1.73
CA VAL A 203 -2.42 -9.08 1.14
C VAL A 203 -3.62 -9.65 1.90
N LEU A 204 -4.01 -9.00 3.00
CA LEU A 204 -5.10 -9.42 3.88
C LEU A 204 -6.26 -8.41 3.88
N PRO A 205 -7.48 -8.85 4.22
CA PRO A 205 -8.54 -7.94 4.65
C PRO A 205 -8.04 -7.01 5.76
N VAL A 206 -8.44 -5.75 5.70
CA VAL A 206 -7.95 -4.69 6.61
C VAL A 206 -8.31 -4.99 8.07
N GLU A 207 -9.43 -5.67 8.31
CA GLU A 207 -9.88 -6.11 9.62
C GLU A 207 -9.00 -7.21 10.22
N GLU A 208 -8.51 -8.14 9.41
CA GLU A 208 -7.53 -9.14 9.87
C GLU A 208 -6.21 -8.46 10.23
N HIS A 209 -5.79 -7.46 9.44
CA HIS A 209 -4.62 -6.66 9.76
C HIS A 209 -4.81 -5.85 11.05
N HIS A 210 -6.01 -5.33 11.36
CA HIS A 210 -6.29 -4.70 12.66
C HIS A 210 -5.99 -5.62 13.82
N GLN A 211 -6.51 -6.85 13.75
CA GLN A 211 -6.32 -7.81 14.83
C GLN A 211 -4.83 -8.12 14.99
N MET A 212 -4.11 -8.31 13.88
CA MET A 212 -2.68 -8.55 13.89
C MET A 212 -1.88 -7.39 14.52
N LEU A 213 -2.24 -6.14 14.22
CA LEU A 213 -1.61 -4.95 14.81
C LEU A 213 -1.89 -4.87 16.32
N ARG A 214 -3.13 -5.13 16.76
CA ARG A 214 -3.50 -5.14 18.18
C ARG A 214 -2.74 -6.21 18.95
N ASP A 215 -2.70 -7.43 18.41
CA ASP A 215 -1.99 -8.55 19.04
C ASP A 215 -0.49 -8.28 19.11
N TYR A 216 0.08 -7.66 18.07
CA TYR A 216 1.48 -7.27 18.05
C TYR A 216 1.79 -6.23 19.14
N LEU A 217 0.99 -5.16 19.24
CA LEU A 217 1.14 -4.15 20.28
C LEU A 217 1.05 -4.75 21.70
N ALA A 218 0.05 -5.60 21.95
CA ALA A 218 -0.12 -6.27 23.24
C ALA A 218 1.02 -7.25 23.56
N ALA A 219 1.61 -7.88 22.55
CA ALA A 219 2.79 -8.72 22.71
C ALA A 219 4.03 -7.88 23.02
N ALA A 220 4.27 -6.80 22.26
CA ALA A 220 5.41 -5.91 22.42
C ALA A 220 5.47 -5.27 23.82
N GLU A 221 4.33 -4.93 24.41
CA GLU A 221 4.26 -4.42 25.80
C GLU A 221 4.81 -5.42 26.83
N LYS A 222 4.61 -6.73 26.60
CA LYS A 222 5.03 -7.81 27.51
C LYS A 222 6.48 -8.25 27.30
N VAL A 223 7.07 -7.91 26.16
CA VAL A 223 8.44 -8.31 25.82
C VAL A 223 9.43 -7.69 26.80
N GLN A 224 10.18 -8.56 27.48
CA GLN A 224 11.33 -8.18 28.30
C GLN A 224 12.58 -8.14 27.42
N ALA A 225 12.75 -7.07 26.66
CA ALA A 225 13.95 -6.82 25.87
C ALA A 225 14.83 -5.75 26.54
N GLN A 226 16.13 -6.01 26.60
CA GLN A 226 17.10 -5.04 27.10
C GLN A 226 17.43 -4.02 26.02
N LYS A 227 17.35 -2.74 26.37
CA LYS A 227 17.84 -1.65 25.53
C LYS A 227 19.36 -1.76 25.40
N ARG A 228 19.84 -1.75 24.16
CA ARG A 228 21.27 -1.72 23.80
C ARG A 228 21.69 -0.30 23.43
N ASP A 229 22.99 -0.06 23.41
CA ASP A 229 23.59 1.21 22.96
C ASP A 229 23.69 1.26 21.43
N ASN A 230 22.53 1.20 20.77
CA ASN A 230 22.43 1.27 19.31
C ASN A 230 22.10 2.70 18.85
N CYS A 231 22.64 3.08 17.69
CA CYS A 231 22.35 4.37 17.04
C CYS A 231 20.91 4.40 16.52
N ARG A 232 20.15 5.45 16.84
CA ARG A 232 18.80 5.66 16.29
C ARG A 232 18.90 6.29 14.90
N VAL A 233 18.33 5.63 13.90
CA VAL A 233 18.39 6.04 12.50
C VAL A 233 17.00 6.08 11.88
N ILE A 234 16.83 6.94 10.87
CA ILE A 234 15.64 6.98 10.01
C ILE A 234 16.08 6.51 8.63
N ILE A 235 15.30 5.62 8.01
CA ILE A 235 15.55 5.19 6.64
C ILE A 235 14.61 5.93 5.69
N ASN A 236 15.15 6.51 4.63
CA ASN A 236 14.38 7.23 3.62
C ASN A 236 14.96 6.92 2.23
N GLY A 237 14.10 6.79 1.23
CA GLY A 237 14.44 6.50 -0.16
C GLY A 237 13.99 5.11 -0.64
N SER A 238 13.21 4.37 0.15
CA SER A 238 12.77 3.01 -0.20
C SER A 238 11.51 3.05 -1.06
N PHE A 239 11.70 3.42 -2.32
CA PHE A 239 10.60 3.77 -3.19
C PHE A 239 10.08 2.59 -4.04
N CYS A 240 8.76 2.40 -4.02
CA CYS A 240 8.00 1.36 -4.75
C CYS A 240 8.42 -0.10 -4.45
N GLU A 241 9.53 -0.57 -5.01
CA GLU A 241 10.03 -1.93 -4.71
C GLU A 241 10.74 -1.89 -3.37
N GLN A 242 10.28 -2.73 -2.45
CA GLN A 242 10.71 -2.68 -1.08
C GLN A 242 12.02 -3.48 -0.91
N PRO A 243 12.95 -3.06 -0.03
CA PRO A 243 14.23 -3.75 0.14
C PRO A 243 14.04 -5.20 0.60
N PRO A 244 15.02 -6.08 0.32
CA PRO A 244 14.98 -7.43 0.85
C PRO A 244 15.04 -7.40 2.39
N LEU A 245 14.34 -8.33 3.04
CA LEU A 245 14.27 -8.41 4.50
C LEU A 245 15.65 -8.48 5.15
N ASN A 246 16.61 -9.16 4.49
CA ASN A 246 17.98 -9.26 4.96
C ASN A 246 18.71 -7.91 5.03
N LEU A 247 18.36 -6.94 4.18
CA LEU A 247 18.92 -5.59 4.26
C LEU A 247 18.42 -4.88 5.51
N VAL A 248 17.12 -4.97 5.82
CA VAL A 248 16.54 -4.41 7.04
C VAL A 248 17.19 -5.05 8.28
N LYS A 249 17.27 -6.39 8.32
CA LYS A 249 17.93 -7.14 9.40
C LYS A 249 19.41 -6.74 9.55
N SER A 250 20.13 -6.55 8.45
CA SER A 250 21.55 -6.17 8.47
C SER A 250 21.80 -4.79 9.08
N ILE A 251 20.92 -3.81 8.82
CA ILE A 251 21.01 -2.48 9.44
C ILE A 251 20.86 -2.58 10.96
N GLU A 252 19.89 -3.37 11.45
CA GLU A 252 19.70 -3.58 12.90
C GLU A 252 20.89 -4.32 13.53
N LEU A 253 21.41 -5.35 12.86
CA LEU A 253 22.59 -6.10 13.29
C LEU A 253 23.86 -5.25 13.33
N ALA A 254 23.95 -4.21 12.50
CA ALA A 254 25.06 -3.26 12.49
C ALA A 254 25.03 -2.28 13.69
N GLY A 255 24.13 -2.46 14.65
CA GLY A 255 24.03 -1.62 15.84
C GLY A 255 23.12 -0.41 15.65
N CYS A 256 22.14 -0.50 14.75
CA CYS A 256 21.14 0.55 14.57
C CYS A 256 19.78 0.16 15.18
N TYR A 257 19.05 1.17 15.62
CA TYR A 257 17.61 1.13 15.81
C TYR A 257 16.99 1.96 14.70
N ILE A 258 16.32 1.31 13.74
CA ILE A 258 15.50 2.03 12.76
C ILE A 258 14.24 2.48 13.50
N VAL A 259 14.12 3.79 13.71
CA VAL A 259 13.03 4.39 14.52
C VAL A 259 11.91 4.94 13.65
N ASP A 260 12.22 5.34 12.42
CA ASP A 260 11.26 5.64 11.38
C ASP A 260 11.76 5.19 10.00
N ASP A 261 10.84 5.00 9.06
CA ASP A 261 11.12 4.61 7.68
C ASP A 261 10.08 5.16 6.70
N ASP A 262 10.41 5.08 5.42
CA ASP A 262 9.48 5.26 4.30
C ASP A 262 9.10 3.91 3.64
N TYR A 263 9.14 2.80 4.38
CA TYR A 263 8.67 1.51 3.90
C TYR A 263 7.14 1.48 3.84
N MET A 264 6.59 0.82 2.82
CA MET A 264 5.15 0.65 2.60
C MET A 264 4.31 1.91 2.91
N ILE A 265 4.73 3.06 2.36
CA ILE A 265 4.05 4.37 2.55
C ILE A 265 2.54 4.26 2.33
N VAL A 266 2.04 3.33 1.52
CA VAL A 266 0.61 3.07 1.36
C VAL A 266 -0.17 2.87 2.68
N HIS A 267 0.45 2.46 3.78
CA HIS A 267 -0.19 2.41 5.10
C HIS A 267 -0.21 3.76 5.83
N ARG A 268 0.73 4.65 5.50
CA ARG A 268 1.11 5.84 6.28
C ARG A 268 1.03 7.15 5.49
N TRP A 269 0.54 7.09 4.26
CA TRP A 269 0.57 8.24 3.37
C TRP A 269 -0.34 9.37 3.86
N LEU A 270 -1.40 9.08 4.63
CA LEU A 270 -2.21 10.08 5.34
C LEU A 270 -1.76 10.22 6.79
N ARG A 271 -1.56 11.47 7.22
CA ARG A 271 -1.18 11.83 8.59
C ARG A 271 -2.36 11.78 9.56
N ASN A 272 -3.52 12.25 9.11
CA ASN A 272 -4.73 12.37 9.93
C ASN A 272 -5.86 11.49 9.37
N PRO A 273 -6.85 11.14 10.22
CA PRO A 273 -8.02 10.38 9.78
C PRO A 273 -8.87 11.18 8.79
N VAL A 274 -9.53 10.48 7.88
CA VAL A 274 -10.48 11.06 6.93
C VAL A 274 -11.84 11.26 7.62
N SER A 275 -12.50 12.39 7.42
CA SER A 275 -13.83 12.63 7.99
C SER A 275 -14.85 11.58 7.49
N THR A 276 -15.66 11.05 8.40
CA THR A 276 -16.81 10.18 8.08
C THR A 276 -18.13 10.96 7.96
N SER A 277 -18.11 12.26 8.23
CA SER A 277 -19.27 13.15 8.10
C SER A 277 -19.25 13.87 6.76
N GLY A 278 -20.41 14.04 6.13
CA GLY A 278 -20.55 14.70 4.82
C GLY A 278 -20.32 13.75 3.64
N ASP A 279 -19.82 14.30 2.54
CA ASP A 279 -19.53 13.58 1.30
C ASP A 279 -18.22 12.78 1.44
N PRO A 280 -18.28 11.42 1.38
CA PRO A 280 -17.10 10.59 1.56
C PRO A 280 -16.06 10.74 0.44
N MET A 281 -16.47 11.04 -0.81
CA MET A 281 -15.54 11.22 -1.92
C MET A 281 -14.79 12.55 -1.79
N GLN A 282 -15.51 13.61 -1.45
CA GLN A 282 -14.88 14.89 -1.16
C GLN A 282 -13.91 14.77 0.02
N ASN A 283 -14.28 14.03 1.07
CA ASN A 283 -13.40 13.82 2.23
C ASN A 283 -12.11 13.06 1.86
N LEU A 284 -12.20 12.01 1.05
CA LEU A 284 -11.02 11.30 0.54
C LEU A 284 -10.14 12.21 -0.33
N SER A 285 -10.76 13.07 -1.14
CA SER A 285 -10.06 14.05 -1.97
C SER A 285 -9.29 15.05 -1.12
N LEU A 286 -9.96 15.73 -0.18
CA LEU A 286 -9.35 16.72 0.70
C LEU A 286 -8.29 16.10 1.61
N ALA A 287 -8.48 14.87 2.08
CA ALA A 287 -7.45 14.15 2.82
C ALA A 287 -6.20 13.91 1.95
N PHE A 288 -6.35 13.59 0.66
CA PHE A 288 -5.19 13.51 -0.22
C PHE A 288 -4.49 14.85 -0.37
N LEU A 289 -5.21 15.95 -0.53
CA LEU A 289 -4.60 17.26 -0.70
C LEU A 289 -3.81 17.68 0.54
N HIS A 290 -4.48 17.65 1.70
CA HIS A 290 -4.02 18.33 2.92
C HIS A 290 -3.37 17.42 3.95
N GLU A 291 -3.76 16.14 3.97
CA GLU A 291 -3.31 15.20 4.99
C GLU A 291 -2.22 14.25 4.50
N SER A 292 -1.97 14.21 3.19
CA SER A 292 -0.92 13.34 2.67
C SER A 292 0.49 13.85 2.95
N ILE A 293 1.39 12.92 3.28
CA ILE A 293 2.81 13.21 3.49
C ILE A 293 3.50 13.61 2.18
N ALA A 294 4.57 14.39 2.30
CA ALA A 294 5.48 14.64 1.18
C ALA A 294 6.19 13.34 0.80
N THR A 295 6.27 13.05 -0.50
CA THR A 295 7.03 11.93 -1.05
C THR A 295 7.66 12.35 -2.37
N ALA A 296 8.63 11.58 -2.86
CA ALA A 296 9.24 11.81 -4.17
C ALA A 296 8.25 11.73 -5.36
N ALA A 297 7.03 11.20 -5.13
CA ALA A 297 5.99 11.06 -6.14
C ALA A 297 4.84 12.08 -6.00
N LYS A 298 4.96 13.02 -5.06
CA LYS A 298 3.96 14.06 -4.82
C LYS A 298 4.56 15.43 -5.14
N TYR A 299 3.92 16.21 -6.01
CA TYR A 299 4.35 17.58 -6.25
C TYR A 299 4.24 18.41 -4.97
N ASP A 300 5.29 19.18 -4.71
CA ASP A 300 5.36 20.15 -3.62
C ASP A 300 5.29 21.55 -4.22
N ASP A 301 4.18 22.25 -3.94
CA ASP A 301 3.88 23.55 -4.53
C ASP A 301 4.65 24.69 -3.85
N LYS A 302 5.21 24.45 -2.66
CA LYS A 302 5.98 25.42 -1.90
C LYS A 302 7.45 25.02 -1.87
N GLU A 303 8.29 25.83 -2.51
CA GLU A 303 9.73 25.59 -2.55
C GLU A 303 10.36 25.49 -1.17
N GLU A 304 9.85 26.28 -0.21
CA GLU A 304 10.30 26.26 1.18
C GLU A 304 10.01 24.95 1.91
N ASP A 305 9.04 24.15 1.47
CA ASP A 305 8.66 22.89 2.12
C ASP A 305 9.43 21.68 1.57
N LYS A 306 10.11 21.86 0.42
CA LYS A 306 10.91 20.81 -0.22
C LYS A 306 12.04 20.34 0.68
N GLY A 307 12.02 19.04 1.00
CA GLY A 307 13.06 18.38 1.78
C GLY A 307 12.98 18.60 3.29
N LYS A 308 11.89 19.21 3.80
CA LYS A 308 11.58 19.21 5.23
C LYS A 308 10.92 17.88 5.61
N TYR A 309 11.49 17.18 6.59
CA TYR A 309 11.01 15.89 7.12
C TYR A 309 10.74 16.00 8.62
#